data_AF-A0AAD4RBN8-F1
#
_entry.id   AF-A0AAD4RBN8-F1
#
_cell.length_a   1.000
_cell.length_b   1.000
_cell.length_c   1.000
_cell.angle_alpha   90.00
_cell.angle_beta   90.00
_cell.angle_gamma   90.00
#
_symmetry.space_group_name_H-M   'P 1'
#
loop_
_entity.id
_entity.type
_entity.pdbx_description
1 polymer ?
#
loop_
_entity_poly.entity_id
_entity_poly.type
_entity_poly.pdbx_seq_one_letter_code
_entity_poly.pdbx_strand_id
1 'polypeptide(L)'
;MRKFVLLLFTYGLCLANTANVQITTSVAPFTVLDGLPIDEKFIESIPESVLDVNRSVFVNEERIFVPMKLPRFSRIQKWEMMKEAGLVGSHATPPMDLYSLKRKRGLRSHEGGSKVRRALDRKSHDERISGENLPKNGNLPNEKPWRRDHIPGLPSVTRKKGAQRWLKTLIASDPHKCPTRFDAVTEGFNKKIYVFAGEYVYQTWREDGLQQRAAYLIPNLFPDGPRRVSAAFTNRRSGVTVLISYRSIYRYRWSKAHKQFYLARNSPQVLGSKLDFLPTLAFQWKDGHLILGNGEQFVTYDPFRNLVMHKGKIKDYFPNLPKDTIGLTYSNGIGGRNGKGVSTFMLLTAHNGLQIYDLKKSKVVQEYPISVKDYVACLSNVQSKTP
;
A
#
# COMPACT_ATOMS: atom_id res chain seq x y z
N MET A 1 -46.64 6.35 -8.05
CA MET A 1 -46.48 6.53 -6.59
C MET A 1 -45.36 7.52 -6.34
N ARG A 2 -45.73 8.79 -6.14
CA ARG A 2 -44.85 9.92 -5.82
C ARG A 2 -45.08 10.27 -4.35
N LYS A 3 -44.03 10.54 -3.58
CA LYS A 3 -44.12 11.31 -2.34
C LYS A 3 -43.07 12.41 -2.39
N PHE A 4 -43.53 13.61 -2.72
CA PHE A 4 -42.83 14.87 -2.46
C PHE A 4 -43.21 15.26 -1.03
N VAL A 5 -42.23 15.42 -0.15
CA VAL A 5 -42.44 15.99 1.19
C VAL A 5 -42.05 17.46 1.11
N LEU A 6 -43.06 18.31 1.26
CA LEU A 6 -42.95 19.76 1.36
C LEU A 6 -42.62 20.09 2.83
N LEU A 7 -41.48 20.74 3.09
CA LEU A 7 -41.14 21.28 4.40
C LEU A 7 -41.62 22.74 4.48
N LEU A 8 -42.68 22.96 5.25
CA LEU A 8 -43.13 24.28 5.69
C LEU A 8 -42.29 24.72 6.88
N PHE A 9 -41.63 25.87 6.76
CA PHE A 9 -41.02 26.59 7.87
C PHE A 9 -42.05 27.57 8.44
N THR A 10 -42.49 27.32 9.67
CA THR A 10 -43.16 28.30 10.52
C THR A 10 -42.37 28.42 11.81
N TYR A 11 -41.80 29.60 12.08
CA TYR A 11 -41.38 29.99 13.42
C TYR A 11 -41.81 31.43 13.67
N GLY A 12 -42.48 31.59 14.81
CA GLY A 12 -43.20 32.78 15.21
C GLY A 12 -42.33 33.86 15.83
N LEU A 13 -42.85 35.07 15.80
CA LEU A 13 -42.41 36.19 16.61
C LEU A 13 -42.61 35.84 18.09
N CYS A 14 -41.54 35.91 18.88
CA CYS A 14 -41.60 36.01 20.34
C CYS A 14 -41.24 37.45 20.73
N LEU A 15 -42.21 38.13 21.35
CA LEU A 15 -42.05 39.44 21.95
C LEU A 15 -41.23 39.33 23.24
N ALA A 16 -40.46 40.38 23.50
CA ALA A 16 -39.51 40.54 24.57
C ALA A 16 -40.11 40.35 25.98
N ASN A 17 -39.33 39.75 26.88
CA ASN A 17 -39.33 40.13 28.28
C ASN A 17 -37.92 39.95 28.87
N THR A 18 -37.54 40.96 29.64
CA THR A 18 -36.26 41.18 30.30
C THR A 18 -36.14 40.31 31.56
N ALA A 19 -35.08 39.50 31.67
CA ALA A 19 -34.34 39.23 32.91
C ALA A 19 -33.34 38.06 32.73
N ASN A 20 -32.13 38.27 33.26
CA ASN A 20 -31.11 37.28 33.64
C ASN A 20 -30.58 36.31 32.57
N VAL A 21 -29.46 36.73 31.99
CA VAL A 21 -28.53 35.92 31.20
C VAL A 21 -27.89 34.85 32.10
N GLN A 22 -28.37 33.61 32.01
CA GLN A 22 -27.53 32.42 32.19
C GLN A 22 -27.22 31.85 30.81
N ILE A 23 -25.94 31.81 30.46
CA ILE A 23 -25.44 31.24 29.21
C ILE A 23 -25.54 29.71 29.32
N THR A 24 -26.69 29.15 29.00
CA THR A 24 -26.80 27.75 28.61
C THR A 24 -26.33 27.64 27.17
N THR A 25 -25.13 27.06 26.97
CA THR A 25 -24.61 26.69 25.67
C THR A 25 -25.58 25.74 24.96
N SER A 26 -26.38 26.28 24.05
CA SER A 26 -27.22 25.53 23.12
C SER A 26 -26.31 24.70 22.21
N VAL A 27 -26.23 23.40 22.48
CA VAL A 27 -25.64 22.42 21.56
C VAL A 27 -26.59 22.30 20.38
N ALA A 28 -26.11 22.59 19.17
CA ALA A 28 -26.89 22.50 17.95
C ALA A 28 -27.56 21.11 17.81
N PRO A 29 -28.78 21.03 17.25
CA PRO A 29 -29.49 19.77 17.08
C PRO A 29 -28.69 18.85 16.14
N PHE A 30 -28.25 17.70 16.67
CA PHE A 30 -27.58 16.67 15.90
C PHE A 30 -28.57 16.10 14.86
N THR A 31 -28.15 16.07 13.60
CA THR A 31 -28.91 15.41 12.52
C THR A 31 -28.82 13.90 12.71
N VAL A 32 -29.92 13.29 13.15
CA VAL A 32 -30.05 11.83 13.26
C VAL A 32 -30.49 11.28 11.90
N LEU A 33 -29.68 10.38 11.32
CA LEU A 33 -30.01 9.66 10.09
C LEU A 33 -30.53 8.26 10.47
N ASP A 34 -31.84 8.04 10.40
CA ASP A 34 -32.45 6.76 10.80
C ASP A 34 -32.65 5.79 9.61
N GLY A 35 -32.45 4.50 9.88
CA GLY A 35 -32.97 3.40 9.04
C GLY A 35 -32.14 2.98 7.82
N LEU A 36 -30.96 3.55 7.59
CA LEU A 36 -30.06 3.11 6.51
C LEU A 36 -29.00 2.12 7.02
N PRO A 37 -28.67 1.06 6.25
CA PRO A 37 -27.54 0.21 6.57
C PRO A 37 -26.25 1.03 6.50
N ILE A 38 -25.50 1.05 7.60
CA ILE A 38 -24.20 1.72 7.68
C ILE A 38 -23.19 0.91 6.84
N ASP A 39 -23.09 1.28 5.57
CA ASP A 39 -22.10 0.73 4.65
C ASP A 39 -21.07 1.80 4.22
N GLU A 40 -20.04 1.36 3.51
CA GLU A 40 -18.96 2.26 3.06
C GLU A 40 -19.48 3.36 2.12
N LYS A 41 -20.50 3.07 1.30
CA LYS A 41 -21.08 4.06 0.39
C LYS A 41 -21.87 5.12 1.15
N PHE A 42 -22.59 4.71 2.18
CA PHE A 42 -23.28 5.62 3.08
C PHE A 42 -22.27 6.55 3.75
N ILE A 43 -21.22 6.01 4.37
CA ILE A 43 -20.16 6.81 5.02
C ILE A 43 -19.53 7.80 4.02
N GLU A 44 -19.26 7.34 2.80
CA GLU A 44 -18.69 8.19 1.74
C GLU A 44 -19.64 9.26 1.19
N SER A 45 -20.95 9.11 1.41
CA SER A 45 -21.97 10.05 0.96
C SER A 45 -22.32 11.14 1.97
N ILE A 46 -21.84 11.00 3.22
CA ILE A 46 -22.09 11.99 4.28
C ILE A 46 -21.43 13.32 3.88
N PRO A 47 -22.20 14.40 3.74
CA PRO A 47 -21.64 15.70 3.38
C PRO A 47 -20.82 16.25 4.54
N GLU A 48 -19.72 16.90 4.19
CA GLU A 48 -18.76 17.49 5.13
C GLU A 48 -19.41 18.48 6.11
N SER A 49 -20.49 19.15 5.69
CA SER A 49 -21.24 20.12 6.48
C SER A 49 -22.01 19.53 7.66
N VAL A 50 -22.21 18.21 7.69
CA VAL A 50 -22.96 17.50 8.75
C VAL A 50 -22.01 16.91 9.80
N LEU A 51 -20.70 16.93 9.55
CA LEU A 51 -19.71 16.38 10.45
C LEU A 51 -19.43 17.32 11.62
N ASP A 52 -19.26 16.77 12.82
CA ASP A 52 -18.83 17.54 13.98
C ASP A 52 -17.34 17.91 13.92
N VAL A 53 -16.84 18.62 14.95
CA VAL A 53 -15.42 19.04 15.07
C VAL A 53 -14.45 17.85 15.03
N ASN A 54 -14.91 16.65 15.38
CA ASN A 54 -14.13 15.42 15.35
C ASN A 54 -14.37 14.60 14.08
N ARG A 55 -14.98 15.18 13.04
CA ARG A 55 -15.36 14.50 11.80
C ARG A 55 -16.26 13.27 12.02
N SER A 56 -17.17 13.35 12.97
CA SER A 56 -18.10 12.28 13.31
C SER A 56 -19.55 12.70 13.16
N VAL A 57 -20.42 11.71 12.97
CA VAL A 57 -21.88 11.86 12.90
C VAL A 57 -22.55 10.78 13.74
N PHE A 58 -23.74 11.04 14.27
CA PHE A 58 -24.54 10.05 14.97
C PHE A 58 -25.55 9.41 14.00
N VAL A 59 -25.57 8.08 13.96
CA VAL A 59 -26.48 7.30 13.10
C VAL A 59 -26.99 6.15 13.93
N ASN A 60 -28.31 6.09 14.16
CA ASN A 60 -28.95 5.13 15.08
C ASN A 60 -28.25 5.07 16.46
N GLU A 61 -28.00 6.22 17.09
CA GLU A 61 -27.30 6.35 18.38
C GLU A 61 -25.82 5.91 18.40
N GLU A 62 -25.28 5.34 17.32
CA GLU A 62 -23.85 5.05 17.18
C GLU A 62 -23.11 6.28 16.64
N ARG A 63 -22.03 6.68 17.31
CA ARG A 63 -21.12 7.70 16.80
C ARG A 63 -20.18 7.10 15.76
N ILE A 64 -20.33 7.52 14.51
CA ILE A 64 -19.55 7.06 13.37
C ILE A 64 -18.53 8.12 13.00
N PHE A 65 -17.26 7.73 12.91
CA PHE A 65 -16.21 8.60 12.40
C PHE A 65 -16.12 8.52 10.87
N VAL A 66 -15.98 9.66 10.21
CA VAL A 66 -15.87 9.78 8.75
C VAL A 66 -14.43 10.17 8.37
N PRO A 67 -13.60 9.20 7.93
CA PRO A 67 -12.20 9.44 7.62
C PRO A 67 -12.02 10.34 6.40
N MET A 68 -10.99 11.20 6.45
CA MET A 68 -10.59 11.96 5.28
C MET A 68 -10.14 11.04 4.14
N LYS A 69 -10.50 11.41 2.92
CA LYS A 69 -10.06 10.69 1.71
C LYS A 69 -8.64 11.08 1.35
N LEU A 70 -7.79 10.09 1.08
CA LEU A 70 -6.44 10.35 0.57
C LEU A 70 -6.52 11.00 -0.82
N PRO A 71 -5.75 12.07 -1.08
CA PRO A 71 -5.81 12.76 -2.35
C PRO A 71 -5.29 11.87 -3.48
N ARG A 72 -6.01 11.86 -4.60
CA ARG A 72 -5.61 11.17 -5.83
C ARG A 72 -5.00 12.17 -6.79
N PHE A 73 -3.69 12.05 -7.00
CA PHE A 73 -2.96 12.93 -7.91
C PHE A 73 -3.01 12.42 -9.35
N SER A 74 -3.33 13.32 -10.28
CA SER A 74 -3.24 13.08 -11.71
C SER A 74 -1.78 12.86 -12.15
N ARG A 75 -1.58 12.37 -13.38
CA ARG A 75 -0.23 12.20 -13.93
C ARG A 75 0.53 13.52 -14.04
N ILE A 76 -0.19 14.60 -14.34
CA ILE A 76 0.35 15.97 -14.49
C ILE A 76 0.77 16.49 -13.11
N GLN A 77 -0.10 16.40 -12.11
CA GLN A 77 0.22 16.80 -10.74
C GLN A 77 1.44 16.05 -10.21
N LYS A 78 1.50 14.71 -10.38
CA LYS A 78 2.68 13.93 -9.98
C LYS A 78 3.95 14.37 -10.69
N TRP A 79 3.84 14.85 -11.93
CA TRP A 79 4.99 15.36 -12.69
C TRP A 79 5.47 16.71 -12.16
N GLU A 80 4.55 17.63 -11.82
CA GLU A 80 4.88 18.90 -11.16
C GLU A 80 5.59 18.67 -9.83
N MET A 81 5.08 17.74 -9.02
CA MET A 81 5.72 17.36 -7.76
C MET A 81 7.12 16.76 -7.94
N MET A 82 7.34 16.00 -9.03
CA MET A 82 8.69 15.52 -9.37
C MET A 82 9.63 16.66 -9.74
N LYS A 83 9.14 17.66 -10.48
CA LYS A 83 9.90 18.85 -10.86
C LYS A 83 10.28 19.66 -9.62
N GLU A 84 9.33 19.91 -8.72
CA GLU A 84 9.56 20.57 -7.42
C GLU A 84 10.48 19.78 -6.47
N ALA A 85 10.59 18.46 -6.67
CA ALA A 85 11.51 17.61 -5.92
C ALA A 85 12.90 17.53 -6.58
N GLY A 86 13.13 18.21 -7.71
CA GLY A 86 14.40 18.15 -8.44
C GLY A 86 14.68 16.77 -9.08
N LEU A 87 13.67 15.91 -9.18
CA LEU A 87 13.81 14.55 -9.74
C LEU A 87 13.77 14.55 -11.26
N VAL A 88 13.36 15.66 -11.86
CA VAL A 88 13.22 15.85 -13.31
C VAL A 88 13.77 17.24 -13.65
N GLY A 89 14.49 17.35 -14.78
CA GLY A 89 15.05 18.63 -15.22
C GLY A 89 13.98 19.71 -15.42
N SER A 90 14.34 20.97 -15.13
CA SER A 90 13.45 22.14 -15.21
C SER A 90 12.76 22.32 -16.56
N HIS A 91 13.43 21.88 -17.64
CA HIS A 91 12.99 21.97 -19.03
C HIS A 91 12.34 20.68 -19.57
N ALA A 92 12.21 19.63 -18.76
CA ALA A 92 11.49 18.45 -19.20
C ALA A 92 10.02 18.81 -19.48
N THR A 93 9.42 18.15 -20.46
CA THR A 93 8.00 18.27 -20.72
C THR A 93 7.22 17.24 -19.91
N PRO A 94 6.00 17.57 -19.45
CA PRO A 94 5.14 16.60 -18.82
C PRO A 94 4.85 15.46 -19.80
N PRO A 95 4.77 14.21 -19.33
CA PRO A 95 4.47 13.10 -20.21
C PRO A 95 3.06 13.30 -20.79
N MET A 96 3.00 13.58 -22.10
CA MET A 96 1.75 13.80 -22.82
C MET A 96 0.81 12.60 -22.64
N ASP A 97 -0.44 12.88 -22.32
CA ASP A 97 -1.46 11.86 -22.19
C ASP A 97 -1.86 11.40 -23.60
N LEU A 98 -1.18 10.36 -24.11
CA LEU A 98 -1.35 9.81 -25.46
C LEU A 98 -2.81 9.43 -25.79
N TYR A 99 -3.67 9.30 -24.78
CA TYR A 99 -5.12 9.09 -24.95
C TYR A 99 -5.88 10.34 -25.44
N SER A 100 -5.41 11.55 -25.12
CA SER A 100 -6.05 12.80 -25.58
C SER A 100 -5.77 13.11 -27.06
N LEU A 101 -4.61 12.68 -27.57
CA LEU A 101 -4.22 12.83 -28.98
C LEU A 101 -5.02 11.92 -29.93
N LYS A 102 -5.47 10.74 -29.47
CA LYS A 102 -6.32 9.86 -30.29
C LYS A 102 -7.73 10.42 -30.51
N ARG A 103 -8.25 11.23 -29.59
CA ARG A 103 -9.57 11.88 -29.76
C ARG A 103 -9.53 13.08 -30.71
N LYS A 104 -8.42 13.83 -30.76
CA LYS A 104 -8.25 14.95 -31.70
C LYS A 104 -7.96 14.52 -33.14
N ARG A 105 -7.49 13.29 -33.37
CA ARG A 105 -7.28 12.74 -34.73
C ARG A 105 -8.48 11.99 -35.31
N GLY A 106 -9.56 11.81 -34.55
CA GLY A 106 -10.80 11.13 -35.01
C GLY A 106 -11.92 12.07 -35.47
N LEU A 107 -11.66 13.38 -35.59
CA LEU A 107 -12.68 14.39 -35.91
C LEU A 107 -12.41 15.15 -37.22
N ARG A 108 -11.58 14.60 -38.11
CA ARG A 108 -11.48 15.07 -39.50
C ARG A 108 -11.50 13.87 -40.45
N SER A 109 -12.30 14.03 -41.51
CA SER A 109 -12.59 13.14 -42.65
C SER A 109 -13.36 11.84 -42.35
N HIS A 110 -14.67 11.82 -42.62
CA HIS A 110 -15.16 11.34 -43.92
C HIS A 110 -16.67 11.52 -44.03
N GLU A 111 -17.09 12.53 -44.80
CA GLU A 111 -18.23 12.37 -45.70
C GLU A 111 -17.88 11.31 -46.76
N GLY A 112 -18.89 10.56 -47.18
CA GLY A 112 -18.85 9.76 -48.40
C GLY A 112 -18.71 8.24 -48.19
N GLY A 113 -19.84 7.55 -48.32
CA GLY A 113 -19.91 6.42 -49.26
C GLY A 113 -19.76 4.99 -48.73
N SER A 114 -20.88 4.26 -48.87
CA SER A 114 -20.97 2.84 -49.20
C SER A 114 -20.69 1.75 -48.16
N LYS A 115 -21.83 1.27 -47.66
CA LYS A 115 -22.15 -0.12 -47.32
C LYS A 115 -21.41 -1.14 -48.21
N VAL A 116 -20.68 -2.07 -47.59
CA VAL A 116 -20.65 -3.48 -48.02
C VAL A 116 -20.60 -4.37 -46.78
N ARG A 117 -21.65 -5.18 -46.61
CA ARG A 117 -21.69 -6.34 -45.71
C ARG A 117 -20.76 -7.42 -46.27
N ARG A 118 -19.99 -8.08 -45.41
CA ARG A 118 -19.90 -9.54 -45.43
C ARG A 118 -19.36 -10.10 -44.11
N ALA A 119 -20.15 -10.99 -43.54
CA ALA A 119 -19.77 -11.95 -42.52
C ALA A 119 -18.78 -12.98 -43.12
N LEU A 120 -17.91 -13.55 -42.28
CA LEU A 120 -17.74 -15.00 -42.14
C LEU A 120 -16.62 -15.33 -41.14
N ASP A 121 -17.06 -16.00 -40.09
CA ASP A 121 -16.54 -17.18 -39.41
C ASP A 121 -15.06 -17.43 -39.08
N ARG A 122 -14.96 -17.92 -37.84
CA ARG A 122 -13.91 -18.70 -37.20
C ARG A 122 -13.81 -20.10 -37.82
N LYS A 123 -12.58 -20.59 -37.99
CA LYS A 123 -12.01 -21.89 -37.51
C LYS A 123 -10.78 -22.23 -38.37
N SER A 124 -9.59 -22.30 -37.77
CA SER A 124 -8.90 -23.52 -37.31
C SER A 124 -8.25 -24.32 -38.44
N HIS A 125 -6.91 -24.34 -38.51
CA HIS A 125 -6.14 -25.58 -38.46
C HIS A 125 -4.64 -25.32 -38.32
N ASP A 126 -3.98 -26.26 -37.62
CA ASP A 126 -2.54 -26.51 -37.53
C ASP A 126 -1.83 -26.54 -38.89
N GLU A 127 -0.56 -26.12 -38.92
CA GLU A 127 0.52 -26.97 -39.47
C GLU A 127 1.92 -26.44 -39.12
N ARG A 128 2.78 -27.37 -38.68
CA ARG A 128 4.24 -27.28 -38.67
C ARG A 128 4.74 -27.23 -40.12
N ILE A 129 5.83 -26.50 -40.39
CA ILE A 129 6.99 -26.98 -41.19
C ILE A 129 8.18 -26.01 -41.01
N SER A 130 9.35 -26.63 -41.00
CA SER A 130 10.74 -26.15 -40.92
C SER A 130 11.24 -25.38 -42.14
N GLY A 131 12.31 -24.58 -41.96
CA GLY A 131 13.38 -24.46 -42.96
C GLY A 131 13.74 -23.05 -43.49
N GLU A 132 14.97 -22.62 -43.17
CA GLU A 132 15.96 -21.96 -44.04
C GLU A 132 15.86 -20.47 -44.50
N ASN A 133 16.82 -19.68 -43.99
CA ASN A 133 17.81 -18.80 -44.65
C ASN A 133 17.44 -17.73 -45.72
N LEU A 134 17.55 -16.45 -45.26
CA LEU A 134 18.21 -15.25 -45.88
C LEU A 134 17.65 -14.66 -47.22
N PRO A 135 17.83 -13.35 -47.57
CA PRO A 135 18.92 -12.44 -47.17
C PRO A 135 18.53 -11.02 -46.71
N LYS A 136 19.56 -10.28 -46.28
CA LYS A 136 19.60 -8.89 -45.83
C LYS A 136 19.65 -7.88 -47.00
N ASN A 137 19.10 -6.69 -46.71
CA ASN A 137 19.48 -5.32 -47.13
C ASN A 137 18.45 -4.54 -47.98
N GLY A 138 18.14 -3.35 -47.47
CA GLY A 138 17.38 -2.28 -48.14
C GLY A 138 17.03 -1.17 -47.14
N ASN A 139 17.84 -0.10 -47.14
CA ASN A 139 17.79 1.05 -46.23
C ASN A 139 16.56 1.96 -46.44
N LEU A 140 15.98 2.49 -45.35
CA LEU A 140 15.43 3.86 -45.22
C LEU A 140 15.17 4.21 -43.74
N PRO A 141 15.31 5.49 -43.34
CA PRO A 141 15.65 5.90 -41.98
C PRO A 141 14.42 5.98 -41.08
N ASN A 142 14.52 5.41 -39.88
CA ASN A 142 13.49 5.54 -38.86
C ASN A 142 14.17 5.85 -37.52
N GLU A 143 14.78 7.04 -37.45
CA GLU A 143 15.30 7.61 -36.22
C GLU A 143 14.13 7.93 -35.28
N LYS A 144 13.97 7.07 -34.26
CA LYS A 144 13.15 7.36 -33.07
C LYS A 144 14.13 7.64 -31.92
N PRO A 145 14.15 8.84 -31.33
CA PRO A 145 15.26 9.33 -30.48
C PRO A 145 15.28 8.78 -29.04
N TRP A 146 14.78 7.55 -28.81
CA TRP A 146 14.70 6.98 -27.45
C TRP A 146 15.31 5.58 -27.31
N ARG A 147 16.01 5.06 -28.33
CA ARG A 147 16.93 3.94 -28.13
C ARG A 147 18.28 4.53 -27.77
N ARG A 148 18.61 4.49 -26.47
CA ARG A 148 19.99 4.74 -26.03
C ARG A 148 20.91 3.71 -26.65
N ASP A 149 21.97 4.21 -27.25
CA ASP A 149 23.05 3.48 -27.83
C ASP A 149 23.70 2.51 -26.83
N HIS A 150 24.23 1.45 -27.43
CA HIS A 150 25.07 0.47 -26.80
C HIS A 150 26.28 1.15 -26.14
N ILE A 151 26.38 1.06 -24.82
CA ILE A 151 27.66 1.28 -24.14
C ILE A 151 28.56 0.08 -24.48
N PRO A 152 29.77 0.29 -25.03
CA PRO A 152 30.73 -0.80 -25.27
C PRO A 152 31.04 -1.54 -23.97
N GLY A 153 31.16 -2.86 -24.07
CA GLY A 153 31.21 -3.78 -22.94
C GLY A 153 32.28 -3.43 -21.90
N LEU A 154 31.85 -3.24 -20.66
CA LEU A 154 32.69 -3.55 -19.51
C LEU A 154 33.03 -5.05 -19.56
N PRO A 155 34.26 -5.44 -19.18
CA PRO A 155 34.69 -6.83 -19.22
C PRO A 155 33.69 -7.68 -18.44
N SER A 156 33.12 -8.68 -19.11
CA SER A 156 32.23 -9.64 -18.48
C SER A 156 33.03 -10.35 -17.39
N VAL A 157 32.84 -9.95 -16.14
CA VAL A 157 33.20 -10.78 -15.01
C VAL A 157 32.41 -12.07 -15.22
N THR A 158 33.12 -13.13 -15.59
CA THR A 158 32.61 -14.49 -15.65
C THR A 158 32.04 -14.80 -14.27
N ARG A 159 30.74 -14.57 -14.09
CA ARG A 159 29.98 -15.05 -12.95
C ARG A 159 30.10 -16.57 -13.03
N LYS A 160 31.06 -17.14 -12.29
CA LYS A 160 31.05 -18.55 -11.92
C LYS A 160 29.61 -18.85 -11.53
N LYS A 161 28.99 -19.87 -12.15
CA LYS A 161 27.70 -20.43 -11.74
C LYS A 161 27.89 -20.95 -10.31
N GLY A 162 27.82 -20.04 -9.35
CA GLY A 162 28.04 -20.31 -7.95
C GLY A 162 26.94 -21.24 -7.47
N ALA A 163 27.36 -22.31 -6.81
CA ALA A 163 26.50 -23.24 -6.11
C ALA A 163 25.33 -22.50 -5.46
N GLN A 164 24.12 -22.98 -5.76
CA GLN A 164 22.88 -22.45 -5.24
C GLN A 164 22.96 -22.50 -3.71
N ARG A 165 23.32 -21.39 -3.05
CA ARG A 165 23.39 -21.31 -1.59
C ARG A 165 21.97 -21.48 -1.08
N TRP A 166 21.67 -22.68 -0.58
CA TRP A 166 20.44 -22.96 0.13
C TRP A 166 20.31 -22.00 1.31
N LEU A 167 19.14 -21.37 1.46
CA LEU A 167 18.85 -20.48 2.58
C LEU A 167 19.00 -21.28 3.88
N LYS A 168 19.96 -20.89 4.72
CA LYS A 168 20.10 -21.49 6.06
C LYS A 168 18.98 -20.96 6.95
N THR A 169 17.97 -21.79 7.18
CA THR A 169 16.93 -21.53 8.18
C THR A 169 17.51 -21.71 9.56
N LEU A 170 17.35 -20.69 10.41
CA LEU A 170 18.00 -20.66 11.72
C LEU A 170 17.27 -21.45 12.80
N ILE A 171 15.99 -21.76 12.58
CA ILE A 171 15.15 -22.51 13.53
C ILE A 171 15.69 -23.92 13.82
N ALA A 172 16.58 -24.46 12.98
CA ALA A 172 17.09 -25.80 13.12
C ALA A 172 18.54 -25.92 13.65
N SER A 173 19.32 -24.82 13.81
CA SER A 173 20.77 -24.97 14.04
C SER A 173 21.42 -24.09 15.10
N ASP A 174 20.80 -23.00 15.55
CA ASP A 174 21.42 -22.10 16.55
C ASP A 174 20.34 -21.40 17.39
N PRO A 175 20.33 -21.55 18.73
CA PRO A 175 19.37 -20.86 19.58
C PRO A 175 19.65 -19.36 19.63
N HIS A 176 19.13 -18.62 18.65
CA HIS A 176 19.23 -17.16 18.64
C HIS A 176 18.45 -16.54 19.81
N LYS A 177 19.01 -15.47 20.38
CA LYS A 177 18.37 -14.69 21.43
C LYS A 177 17.02 -14.18 20.95
N CYS A 178 15.95 -14.68 21.56
CA CYS A 178 14.59 -14.30 21.20
C CYS A 178 14.37 -12.78 21.28
N PRO A 179 13.65 -12.19 20.32
CA PRO A 179 13.38 -10.78 20.35
C PRO A 179 12.43 -10.47 21.50
N THR A 180 12.57 -9.28 22.08
CA THR A 180 11.65 -8.74 23.09
C THR A 180 10.52 -7.93 22.47
N ARG A 181 10.74 -7.39 21.27
CA ARG A 181 9.78 -6.63 20.49
C ARG A 181 10.05 -6.75 19.00
N PHE A 182 9.05 -6.40 18.20
CA PHE A 182 9.18 -6.28 16.76
C PHE A 182 9.37 -4.82 16.33
N ASP A 183 10.14 -4.62 15.27
CA ASP A 183 10.46 -3.29 14.74
C ASP A 183 9.61 -2.96 13.51
N ALA A 184 9.27 -3.95 12.68
CA ALA A 184 8.45 -3.77 11.49
C ALA A 184 7.73 -5.07 11.09
N VAL A 185 6.64 -4.95 10.32
CA VAL A 185 5.93 -6.11 9.77
C VAL A 185 5.44 -5.82 8.35
N THR A 186 5.46 -6.84 7.48
CA THR A 186 4.83 -6.76 6.17
C THR A 186 4.39 -8.11 5.63
N GLU A 187 3.43 -8.13 4.71
CA GLU A 187 3.03 -9.33 3.97
C GLU A 187 3.68 -9.31 2.59
N GLY A 188 4.61 -10.23 2.33
CA GLY A 188 5.27 -10.30 1.03
C GLY A 188 4.33 -10.76 -0.08
N PHE A 189 4.76 -10.59 -1.33
CA PHE A 189 3.98 -10.99 -2.51
C PHE A 189 3.65 -12.50 -2.54
N ASN A 190 4.44 -13.31 -1.84
CA ASN A 190 4.23 -14.75 -1.66
C ASN A 190 3.24 -15.11 -0.55
N LYS A 191 2.47 -14.15 -0.01
CA LYS A 191 1.43 -14.36 1.01
C LYS A 191 1.93 -14.83 2.37
N LYS A 192 3.23 -14.69 2.61
CA LYS A 192 3.85 -14.92 3.90
C LYS A 192 4.03 -13.60 4.63
N ILE A 193 3.86 -13.63 5.94
CA ILE A 193 4.10 -12.48 6.81
C ILE A 193 5.57 -12.50 7.20
N TYR A 194 6.20 -11.33 7.17
CA TYR A 194 7.58 -11.09 7.56
C TYR A 194 7.59 -10.09 8.70
N VAL A 195 8.11 -10.50 9.85
CA VAL A 195 8.24 -9.69 11.04
C VAL A 195 9.73 -9.47 11.30
N PHE A 196 10.14 -8.22 11.46
CA PHE A 196 11.53 -7.84 11.64
C PHE A 196 11.79 -7.50 13.11
N ALA A 197 12.92 -7.98 13.64
CA ALA A 197 13.41 -7.58 14.96
C ALA A 197 14.94 -7.63 14.97
N GLY A 198 15.57 -6.47 15.21
CA GLY A 198 17.02 -6.33 15.15
C GLY A 198 17.57 -6.76 13.79
N GLU A 199 18.44 -7.78 13.80
CA GLU A 199 19.10 -8.30 12.58
C GLU A 199 18.38 -9.50 11.96
N TYR A 200 17.22 -9.88 12.51
CA TYR A 200 16.49 -11.07 12.12
C TYR A 200 15.16 -10.72 11.45
N VAL A 201 14.74 -11.63 10.58
CA VAL A 201 13.41 -11.65 9.98
C VAL A 201 12.77 -13.00 10.27
N TYR A 202 11.58 -12.94 10.84
CA TYR A 202 10.73 -14.07 11.16
C TYR A 202 9.63 -14.15 10.10
N GLN A 203 9.55 -15.28 9.43
CA GLN A 203 8.54 -15.57 8.44
C GLN A 203 7.45 -16.44 9.07
N THR A 204 6.18 -16.02 8.96
CA THR A 204 5.03 -16.82 9.40
C THR A 204 4.06 -17.03 8.24
N TRP A 205 3.53 -18.26 8.13
CA TRP A 205 2.52 -18.61 7.13
C TRP A 205 1.62 -19.73 7.64
N ARG A 206 0.55 -20.01 6.91
CA ARG A 206 -0.29 -21.20 7.13
C ARG A 206 -0.17 -22.14 5.95
N GLU A 207 -0.03 -23.41 6.25
CA GLU A 207 0.04 -24.52 5.30
C GLU A 207 -0.82 -25.64 5.88
N ASP A 208 -1.85 -26.06 5.16
CA ASP A 208 -2.83 -27.07 5.60
C ASP A 208 -3.45 -26.81 6.98
N GLY A 209 -3.73 -25.53 7.29
CA GLY A 209 -4.29 -25.09 8.56
C GLY A 209 -3.28 -24.99 9.71
N LEU A 210 -2.07 -25.52 9.53
CA LEU A 210 -0.99 -25.46 10.51
C LEU A 210 -0.19 -24.17 10.35
N GLN A 211 0.13 -23.54 11.47
CA GLN A 211 0.98 -22.35 11.48
C GLN A 211 2.44 -22.77 11.33
N GLN A 212 3.07 -22.30 10.27
CA GLN A 212 4.47 -22.53 9.95
C GLN A 212 5.30 -21.28 10.24
N ARG A 213 6.54 -21.49 10.67
CA ARG A 213 7.44 -20.41 11.11
C ARG A 213 8.87 -20.70 10.65
N ALA A 214 9.59 -19.65 10.28
CA ALA A 214 11.00 -19.70 9.91
C ALA A 214 11.70 -18.42 10.35
N ALA A 215 12.99 -18.50 10.68
CA ALA A 215 13.80 -17.36 11.11
C ALA A 215 15.07 -17.31 10.25
N TYR A 216 15.46 -16.10 9.86
CA TYR A 216 16.64 -15.84 9.04
C TYR A 216 17.33 -14.56 9.51
N LEU A 217 18.63 -14.46 9.28
CA LEU A 217 19.29 -13.16 9.25
C LEU A 217 18.73 -12.37 8.06
N ILE A 218 18.50 -11.07 8.24
CA ILE A 218 17.99 -10.20 7.16
C ILE A 218 18.85 -10.32 5.90
N PRO A 219 20.20 -10.26 5.94
CA PRO A 219 21.04 -10.41 4.74
C PRO A 219 20.93 -11.77 4.02
N ASN A 220 20.49 -12.83 4.71
CA ASN A 220 20.32 -14.14 4.09
C ASN A 220 19.05 -14.16 3.22
N LEU A 221 17.95 -13.61 3.73
CA LEU A 221 16.66 -13.60 3.02
C LEU A 221 16.51 -12.40 2.06
N PHE A 222 17.16 -11.29 2.41
CA PHE A 222 17.25 -10.04 1.67
C PHE A 222 18.73 -9.70 1.40
N PRO A 223 19.35 -10.33 0.40
CA PRO A 223 20.73 -10.04 -0.01
C PRO A 223 20.94 -8.55 -0.28
N ASP A 224 22.12 -8.05 0.06
CA ASP A 224 22.52 -6.64 -0.06
C ASP A 224 21.58 -5.65 0.66
N GLY A 225 20.86 -6.16 1.67
CA GLY A 225 19.89 -5.42 2.44
C GLY A 225 20.43 -4.72 3.67
N PRO A 226 19.56 -3.99 4.38
CA PRO A 226 19.95 -3.35 5.62
C PRO A 226 20.15 -4.40 6.71
N ARG A 227 20.98 -4.07 7.70
CA ARG A 227 21.10 -4.88 8.92
C ARG A 227 19.87 -4.82 9.82
N ARG A 228 19.14 -3.70 9.81
CA ARG A 228 17.94 -3.48 10.62
C ARG A 228 16.87 -2.79 9.80
N VAL A 229 15.61 -3.06 10.10
CA VAL A 229 14.45 -2.50 9.39
C VAL A 229 13.59 -1.74 10.40
N SER A 230 13.36 -0.45 10.14
CA SER A 230 12.51 0.40 10.98
C SER A 230 11.07 0.45 10.48
N ALA A 231 10.84 0.23 9.19
CA ALA A 231 9.52 0.13 8.61
C ALA A 231 9.57 -0.73 7.34
N ALA A 232 8.50 -1.45 7.06
CA ALA A 232 8.41 -2.30 5.87
C ALA A 232 7.01 -2.29 5.28
N PHE A 233 6.92 -2.37 3.95
CA PHE A 233 5.64 -2.57 3.29
C PHE A 233 5.83 -3.31 1.97
N THR A 234 4.77 -3.98 1.50
CA THR A 234 4.74 -4.57 0.17
C THR A 234 3.63 -3.94 -0.65
N ASN A 235 3.99 -3.41 -1.82
CA ASN A 235 3.00 -2.97 -2.79
C ASN A 235 2.42 -4.22 -3.48
N ARG A 236 1.20 -4.61 -3.09
CA ARG A 236 0.52 -5.81 -3.59
C ARG A 236 0.30 -5.82 -5.09
N ARG A 237 0.11 -4.65 -5.71
CA ARG A 237 -0.12 -4.54 -7.15
C ARG A 237 1.15 -4.85 -7.94
N SER A 238 2.30 -4.36 -7.48
CA SER A 238 3.59 -4.53 -8.17
C SER A 238 4.41 -5.72 -7.69
N GLY A 239 4.08 -6.26 -6.51
CA GLY A 239 4.87 -7.28 -5.80
C GLY A 239 6.21 -6.77 -5.24
N VAL A 240 6.46 -5.46 -5.29
CA VAL A 240 7.68 -4.86 -4.73
C VAL A 240 7.54 -4.76 -3.22
N THR A 241 8.47 -5.37 -2.50
CA THR A 241 8.61 -5.25 -1.05
C THR A 241 9.67 -4.20 -0.75
N VAL A 242 9.39 -3.27 0.14
CA VAL A 242 10.26 -2.16 0.49
C VAL A 242 10.65 -2.30 1.95
N LEU A 243 11.95 -2.31 2.21
CA LEU A 243 12.51 -2.26 3.55
C LEU A 243 13.12 -0.87 3.76
N ILE A 244 12.79 -0.25 4.88
CA ILE A 244 13.30 1.07 5.26
C ILE A 244 14.17 0.88 6.48
N SER A 245 15.38 1.42 6.42
CA SER A 245 16.33 1.48 7.52
C SER A 245 16.71 2.93 7.72
N TYR A 246 16.10 3.58 8.71
CA TYR A 246 16.24 5.02 8.93
C TYR A 246 15.84 5.84 7.69
N ARG A 247 16.82 6.37 6.95
CA ARG A 247 16.63 7.11 5.69
C ARG A 247 16.92 6.28 4.44
N SER A 248 17.39 5.05 4.57
CA SER A 248 17.74 4.21 3.43
C SER A 248 16.59 3.28 3.05
N ILE A 249 16.30 3.20 1.75
CA ILE A 249 15.18 2.46 1.17
C ILE A 249 15.70 1.37 0.26
N TYR A 250 15.33 0.14 0.55
CA TYR A 250 15.72 -1.03 -0.20
C TYR A 250 14.49 -1.65 -0.85
N ARG A 251 14.49 -1.73 -2.18
CA ARG A 251 13.36 -2.30 -2.92
C ARG A 251 13.70 -3.71 -3.35
N TYR A 252 12.79 -4.63 -3.13
CA TYR A 252 12.96 -6.06 -3.36
C TYR A 252 11.84 -6.62 -4.19
N ARG A 253 12.16 -7.67 -4.93
CA ARG A 253 11.18 -8.55 -5.57
C ARG A 253 11.42 -9.98 -5.13
N TRP A 254 10.33 -10.72 -4.99
CA TRP A 254 10.38 -12.13 -4.62
C TRP A 254 10.77 -12.99 -5.82
N SER A 255 11.79 -13.85 -5.67
CA SER A 255 12.11 -14.89 -6.65
C SER A 255 11.50 -16.22 -6.24
N LYS A 256 10.58 -16.75 -7.05
CA LYS A 256 10.00 -18.08 -6.83
C LYS A 256 11.03 -19.21 -6.95
N ALA A 257 12.01 -19.06 -7.85
CA ALA A 257 13.02 -20.07 -8.13
C ALA A 257 14.02 -20.21 -6.97
N HIS A 258 14.49 -19.09 -6.42
CA HIS A 258 15.48 -19.10 -5.35
C HIS A 258 14.87 -19.02 -3.95
N LYS A 259 13.54 -18.87 -3.84
CA LYS A 259 12.81 -18.69 -2.58
C LYS A 259 13.40 -17.57 -1.71
N GLN A 260 13.96 -16.55 -2.34
CA GLN A 260 14.60 -15.40 -1.68
C GLN A 260 14.20 -14.11 -2.40
N PHE A 261 14.42 -12.98 -1.73
CA PHE A 261 14.28 -11.68 -2.35
C PHE A 261 15.53 -11.32 -3.14
N TYR A 262 15.37 -10.51 -4.19
CA TYR A 262 16.49 -9.89 -4.89
C TYR A 262 16.32 -8.38 -4.94
N LEU A 263 17.42 -7.67 -4.74
CA LEU A 263 17.47 -6.22 -4.72
C LEU A 263 17.14 -5.66 -6.11
N ALA A 264 16.20 -4.72 -6.16
CA ALA A 264 15.82 -4.04 -7.39
C ALA A 264 16.87 -2.98 -7.74
N ARG A 265 17.03 -2.73 -9.05
CA ARG A 265 17.95 -1.70 -9.56
C ARG A 265 17.72 -0.34 -8.90
N ASN A 266 18.79 0.44 -8.80
CA ASN A 266 18.81 1.77 -8.18
C ASN A 266 18.32 1.74 -6.72
N SER A 267 18.71 0.70 -5.98
CA SER A 267 18.54 0.59 -4.53
C SER A 267 19.92 0.29 -3.91
N PRO A 268 20.23 0.77 -2.70
CA PRO A 268 19.37 1.59 -1.85
C PRO A 268 19.15 3.01 -2.41
N GLN A 269 18.04 3.62 -1.99
CA GLN A 269 17.74 5.04 -2.22
C GLN A 269 17.70 5.76 -0.88
N VAL A 270 18.00 7.06 -0.87
CA VAL A 270 17.88 7.88 0.34
C VAL A 270 16.54 8.60 0.32
N LEU A 271 15.76 8.47 1.39
CA LEU A 271 14.51 9.22 1.60
C LEU A 271 14.79 10.72 1.45
N GLY A 272 13.98 11.40 0.64
CA GLY A 272 14.14 12.82 0.36
C GLY A 272 14.09 13.69 1.62
N SER A 273 14.78 14.83 1.59
CA SER A 273 14.83 15.80 2.70
C SER A 273 13.47 16.39 3.07
N LYS A 274 12.47 16.33 2.16
CA LYS A 274 11.07 16.73 2.43
C LYS A 274 10.39 15.91 3.53
N LEU A 275 10.95 14.74 3.88
CA LEU A 275 10.49 13.95 5.03
C LEU A 275 11.23 14.38 6.30
N ASP A 276 10.48 14.97 7.22
CA ASP A 276 10.96 15.55 8.48
C ASP A 276 10.99 14.55 9.65
N PHE A 277 10.54 13.32 9.44
CA PHE A 277 10.57 12.26 10.45
C PHE A 277 11.19 10.95 9.92
N LEU A 278 11.56 10.07 10.85
CA LEU A 278 12.00 8.71 10.53
C LEU A 278 10.79 7.77 10.54
N PRO A 279 10.52 7.03 9.44
CA PRO A 279 9.39 6.10 9.41
C PRO A 279 9.58 4.94 10.39
N THR A 280 8.61 4.78 11.27
CA THR A 280 8.43 3.62 12.17
C THR A 280 7.20 2.79 11.78
N LEU A 281 6.32 3.34 10.95
CA LEU A 281 5.14 2.70 10.42
C LEU A 281 5.20 2.76 8.89
N ALA A 282 4.98 1.61 8.24
CA ALA A 282 4.69 1.60 6.83
C ALA A 282 3.68 0.52 6.45
N PHE A 283 2.82 0.83 5.49
CA PHE A 283 1.81 -0.11 4.98
C PHE A 283 1.23 0.35 3.64
N GLN A 284 0.53 -0.57 2.97
CA GLN A 284 -0.33 -0.23 1.85
C GLN A 284 -1.77 -0.11 2.35
N TRP A 285 -2.41 1.03 2.07
CA TRP A 285 -3.81 1.26 2.42
C TRP A 285 -4.76 0.58 1.42
N LYS A 286 -6.06 0.51 1.75
CA LYS A 286 -7.08 -0.20 0.95
C LYS A 286 -7.23 0.32 -0.47
N ASP A 287 -6.96 1.60 -0.69
CA ASP A 287 -6.99 2.28 -2.00
C ASP A 287 -5.68 2.14 -2.79
N GLY A 288 -4.69 1.45 -2.22
CA GLY A 288 -3.40 1.18 -2.83
C GLY A 288 -2.34 2.25 -2.57
N HIS A 289 -2.68 3.34 -1.85
CA HIS A 289 -1.70 4.32 -1.40
C HIS A 289 -0.70 3.66 -0.45
N LEU A 290 0.57 4.04 -0.57
CA LEU A 290 1.63 3.56 0.31
C LEU A 290 1.89 4.63 1.34
N ILE A 291 1.79 4.25 2.61
CA ILE A 291 1.84 5.17 3.75
C ILE A 291 3.14 4.95 4.49
N LEU A 292 3.85 6.03 4.80
CA LEU A 292 4.95 6.07 5.76
C LEU A 292 4.54 6.98 6.90
N GLY A 293 4.74 6.57 8.15
CA GLY A 293 4.35 7.35 9.32
C GLY A 293 5.25 7.15 10.53
N ASN A 294 5.01 7.97 11.55
CA ASN A 294 5.71 7.93 12.84
C ASN A 294 4.75 7.83 14.05
N GLY A 295 3.50 7.41 13.81
CA GLY A 295 2.44 7.31 14.82
C GLY A 295 1.54 8.55 14.94
N GLU A 296 2.01 9.74 14.54
CA GLU A 296 1.21 10.98 14.60
C GLU A 296 0.97 11.58 13.23
N GLN A 297 2.03 11.64 12.42
CA GLN A 297 2.00 12.16 11.07
C GLN A 297 2.26 11.03 10.07
N PHE A 298 1.79 11.23 8.86
CA PHE A 298 2.09 10.34 7.76
C PHE A 298 2.36 11.10 6.47
N VAL A 299 2.98 10.39 5.55
CA VAL A 299 3.08 10.77 4.16
C VAL A 299 2.59 9.66 3.25
N THR A 300 2.03 10.04 2.10
CA THR A 300 1.87 9.10 0.98
C THR A 300 3.15 9.10 0.15
N TYR A 301 3.64 7.91 -0.19
CA TYR A 301 4.97 7.72 -0.78
C TYR A 301 4.92 6.92 -2.08
N ASP A 302 5.68 7.35 -3.09
CA ASP A 302 5.90 6.60 -4.33
C ASP A 302 7.32 5.99 -4.33
N PRO A 303 7.46 4.67 -4.10
CA PRO A 303 8.76 4.01 -4.03
C PRO A 303 9.45 3.91 -5.38
N PHE A 304 8.75 4.07 -6.51
CA PHE A 304 9.40 4.00 -7.82
C PHE A 304 10.16 5.29 -8.13
N ARG A 305 9.58 6.42 -7.70
CA ARG A 305 10.12 7.77 -7.92
C ARG A 305 10.89 8.33 -6.73
N ASN A 306 10.85 7.68 -5.57
CA ASN A 306 11.35 8.21 -4.32
C ASN A 306 10.72 9.58 -3.96
N LEU A 307 9.39 9.65 -4.09
CA LEU A 307 8.65 10.92 -3.98
C LEU A 307 7.60 10.86 -2.87
N VAL A 308 7.62 11.87 -2.03
CA VAL A 308 6.54 12.16 -1.07
C VAL A 308 5.45 12.97 -1.79
N MET A 309 4.20 12.49 -1.75
CA MET A 309 3.08 13.07 -2.49
C MET A 309 2.07 13.83 -1.61
N HIS A 310 1.90 13.45 -0.35
CA HIS A 310 0.94 14.09 0.55
C HIS A 310 1.45 13.95 1.97
N LYS A 311 1.18 14.94 2.83
CA LYS A 311 1.45 14.90 4.26
C LYS A 311 0.14 15.14 5.02
N GLY A 312 -0.09 14.38 6.09
CA GLY A 312 -1.28 14.50 6.93
C GLY A 312 -1.06 13.96 8.33
N LYS A 313 -2.10 14.05 9.18
CA LYS A 313 -2.09 13.46 10.52
C LYS A 313 -2.79 12.11 10.49
N ILE A 314 -2.24 11.12 11.19
CA ILE A 314 -2.79 9.76 11.23
C ILE A 314 -4.25 9.78 11.69
N LYS A 315 -4.57 10.54 12.74
CA LYS A 315 -5.92 10.61 13.33
C LYS A 315 -7.02 11.07 12.36
N ASP A 316 -6.69 11.88 11.36
CA ASP A 316 -7.68 12.48 10.45
C ASP A 316 -8.07 11.51 9.31
N TYR A 317 -7.15 10.60 8.94
CA TYR A 317 -7.29 9.67 7.81
C TYR A 317 -7.45 8.21 8.23
N PHE A 318 -6.88 7.85 9.38
CA PHE A 318 -6.85 6.51 9.96
C PHE A 318 -7.28 6.60 11.42
N PRO A 319 -8.57 6.88 11.69
CA PRO A 319 -9.07 7.05 13.05
C PRO A 319 -8.87 5.78 13.85
N ASN A 320 -8.65 5.93 15.16
CA ASN A 320 -8.48 4.80 16.08
C ASN A 320 -7.35 3.82 15.69
N LEU A 321 -6.44 4.24 14.81
CA LEU A 321 -5.21 3.50 14.55
C LEU A 321 -4.28 3.72 15.75
N PRO A 322 -3.80 2.66 16.44
CA PRO A 322 -2.88 2.81 17.55
C PRO A 322 -1.62 3.55 17.12
N LYS A 323 -1.17 4.52 17.94
CA LYS A 323 0.01 5.33 17.65
C LYS A 323 1.28 4.51 17.49
N ASP A 324 1.37 3.38 18.18
CA ASP A 324 2.54 2.53 18.20
C ASP A 324 2.43 1.33 17.23
N THR A 325 1.52 1.40 16.26
CA THR A 325 1.46 0.44 15.15
C THR A 325 2.78 0.47 14.37
N ILE A 326 3.39 -0.70 14.15
CA ILE A 326 4.64 -0.85 13.38
C ILE A 326 4.40 -1.32 11.94
N GLY A 327 3.20 -1.82 11.64
CA GLY A 327 2.81 -2.21 10.30
C GLY A 327 1.44 -2.88 10.25
N LEU A 328 0.92 -3.00 9.04
CA LEU A 328 -0.36 -3.64 8.76
C LEU A 328 -0.17 -4.75 7.72
N THR A 329 -0.88 -5.84 7.93
CA THR A 329 -0.95 -6.97 6.98
C THR A 329 -2.41 -7.25 6.67
N TYR A 330 -2.66 -7.84 5.50
CA TYR A 330 -4.03 -8.23 5.17
C TYR A 330 -4.34 -9.54 5.89
N SER A 331 -5.47 -9.59 6.58
CA SER A 331 -5.98 -10.84 7.15
C SER A 331 -6.30 -11.78 5.98
N ASN A 332 -5.43 -12.77 5.75
CA ASN A 332 -5.69 -13.82 4.78
C ASN A 332 -6.74 -14.78 5.38
N GLY A 333 -8.01 -14.39 5.33
CA GLY A 333 -9.12 -15.21 5.80
C GLY A 333 -10.47 -14.51 5.70
N ILE A 334 -11.37 -15.07 4.89
CA ILE A 334 -12.80 -14.73 4.75
C ILE A 334 -13.08 -13.47 3.89
N GLY A 335 -12.72 -13.50 2.60
CA GLY A 335 -13.21 -12.48 1.66
C GLY A 335 -12.36 -12.28 0.42
N GLY A 336 -12.50 -13.17 -0.57
CA GLY A 336 -12.18 -12.82 -1.95
C GLY A 336 -10.84 -13.36 -2.46
N ARG A 337 -10.89 -14.58 -3.02
CA ARG A 337 -9.96 -15.10 -4.04
C ARG A 337 -9.76 -14.13 -5.24
N ASN A 338 -10.56 -13.06 -5.34
CA ASN A 338 -10.57 -12.09 -6.45
C ASN A 338 -10.35 -10.62 -6.01
N GLY A 339 -9.84 -10.34 -4.80
CA GLY A 339 -9.50 -8.97 -4.38
C GLY A 339 -10.70 -8.05 -4.10
N LYS A 340 -11.93 -8.58 -4.08
CA LYS A 340 -13.12 -7.88 -3.56
C LYS A 340 -13.22 -8.12 -2.05
N GLY A 341 -13.12 -7.04 -1.27
CA GLY A 341 -13.60 -7.01 0.12
C GLY A 341 -12.56 -7.27 1.21
N VAL A 342 -11.39 -6.62 1.16
CA VAL A 342 -10.60 -6.48 2.40
C VAL A 342 -11.42 -5.63 3.37
N SER A 343 -12.07 -6.28 4.33
CA SER A 343 -12.82 -5.60 5.39
C SER A 343 -11.98 -5.34 6.63
N THR A 344 -10.88 -6.08 6.80
CA THR A 344 -10.04 -5.99 8.00
C THR A 344 -8.55 -5.99 7.70
N PHE A 345 -7.80 -5.32 8.57
CA PHE A 345 -6.35 -5.41 8.65
C PHE A 345 -5.95 -6.12 9.93
N MET A 346 -4.84 -6.85 9.86
CA MET A 346 -4.13 -7.34 11.03
C MET A 346 -2.96 -6.40 11.32
N LEU A 347 -2.92 -5.85 12.52
CA LEU A 347 -1.95 -4.84 12.96
C LEU A 347 -1.03 -5.46 13.99
N LEU A 348 0.22 -5.06 13.94
CA LEU A 348 1.20 -5.36 14.98
C LEU A 348 1.63 -4.05 15.60
N THR A 349 1.69 -4.01 16.93
CA THR A 349 2.11 -2.85 17.70
C THR A 349 3.51 -3.05 18.29
N ALA A 350 4.18 -1.96 18.64
CA ALA A 350 5.51 -1.99 19.25
C ALA A 350 5.51 -2.64 20.64
N HIS A 351 4.36 -2.64 21.34
CA HIS A 351 4.17 -3.35 22.60
C HIS A 351 3.77 -4.83 22.44
N ASN A 352 3.87 -5.39 21.22
CA ASN A 352 3.53 -6.78 20.91
C ASN A 352 2.03 -7.10 21.10
N GLY A 353 1.17 -6.19 20.70
CA GLY A 353 -0.25 -6.44 20.51
C GLY A 353 -0.52 -6.86 19.06
N LEU A 354 -1.31 -7.92 18.88
CA LEU A 354 -1.89 -8.28 17.60
C LEU A 354 -3.35 -7.80 17.57
N GLN A 355 -3.66 -6.86 16.71
CA GLN A 355 -4.99 -6.27 16.65
C GLN A 355 -5.65 -6.53 15.30
N ILE A 356 -6.98 -6.47 15.27
CA ILE A 356 -7.79 -6.52 14.05
C ILE A 356 -8.49 -5.18 13.90
N TYR A 357 -8.18 -4.46 12.82
CA TYR A 357 -8.81 -3.18 12.48
C TYR A 357 -9.84 -3.38 11.39
N ASP A 358 -11.07 -2.99 11.65
CA ASP A 358 -12.16 -3.03 10.69
C ASP A 358 -12.19 -1.74 9.87
N LEU A 359 -12.12 -1.87 8.54
CA LEU A 359 -12.07 -0.75 7.61
C LEU A 359 -13.41 -0.05 7.40
N LYS A 360 -14.53 -0.71 7.72
CA LYS A 360 -15.87 -0.12 7.65
C LYS A 360 -16.14 0.67 8.92
N LYS A 361 -15.85 0.07 10.07
CA LYS A 361 -16.05 0.72 11.39
C LYS A 361 -14.93 1.71 11.73
N SER A 362 -13.83 1.66 10.99
CA SER A 362 -12.63 2.47 11.20
C SER A 362 -12.17 2.46 12.67
N LYS A 363 -12.13 1.25 13.24
CA LYS A 363 -11.71 1.01 14.63
C LYS A 363 -11.13 -0.39 14.79
N VAL A 364 -10.31 -0.54 15.83
CA VAL A 364 -9.88 -1.86 16.31
C VAL A 364 -11.10 -2.57 16.89
N VAL A 365 -11.39 -3.77 16.40
CA VAL A 365 -12.53 -4.60 16.85
C VAL A 365 -12.10 -5.72 17.79
N GLN A 366 -10.85 -6.16 17.69
CA GLN A 366 -10.30 -7.23 18.50
C GLN A 366 -8.82 -6.96 18.77
N GLU A 367 -8.38 -7.34 19.97
CA GLU A 367 -7.01 -7.25 20.42
C GLU A 367 -6.61 -8.57 21.07
N TYR A 368 -5.45 -9.08 20.66
CA TYR A 368 -4.86 -10.31 21.16
C TYR A 368 -3.46 -9.97 21.68
N PRO A 369 -3.21 -10.10 22.99
CA PRO A 369 -1.84 -9.99 23.48
C PRO A 369 -1.03 -11.16 22.90
N ILE A 370 0.13 -10.86 22.30
CA ILE A 370 1.01 -11.90 21.78
C ILE A 370 2.30 -11.95 22.60
N SER A 371 2.62 -13.15 23.07
CA SER A 371 3.98 -13.45 23.51
C SER A 371 4.87 -13.52 22.28
N VAL A 372 5.86 -12.62 22.20
CA VAL A 372 6.79 -12.53 21.07
C VAL A 372 7.45 -13.87 20.79
N LYS A 373 7.90 -14.56 21.84
CA LYS A 373 8.55 -15.87 21.75
C LYS A 373 7.60 -16.89 21.12
N ASP A 374 6.36 -16.92 21.58
CA ASP A 374 5.35 -17.87 21.11
C ASP A 374 4.84 -17.51 19.72
N TYR A 375 4.88 -16.25 19.31
CA TYR A 375 4.47 -15.83 17.97
C TYR A 375 5.47 -16.28 16.91
N VAL A 376 6.77 -16.21 17.20
CA VAL A 376 7.83 -16.62 16.25
C VAL A 376 8.40 -18.01 16.49
N ALA A 377 7.86 -18.79 17.45
CA ALA A 377 8.41 -20.08 17.90
C ALA A 377 9.91 -20.00 18.21
N CYS A 378 10.31 -18.99 18.97
CA CYS A 378 11.70 -18.89 19.36
C CYS A 378 11.99 -19.92 20.46
N LEU A 379 12.95 -20.81 20.21
CA LEU A 379 13.47 -21.74 21.22
C LEU A 379 14.25 -20.92 22.25
N SER A 380 13.62 -20.57 23.37
CA SER A 380 14.38 -20.07 24.51
C SER A 380 15.30 -21.18 24.97
N ASN A 381 16.60 -20.89 25.12
CA ASN A 381 17.55 -21.81 25.76
C ASN A 381 16.88 -22.37 27.01
N VAL A 382 16.50 -23.64 26.96
CA VAL A 382 16.26 -24.43 28.16
C VAL A 382 17.63 -24.42 28.81
N GLN A 383 17.81 -23.58 29.83
CA GLN A 383 18.95 -23.72 30.70
C GLN A 383 18.92 -25.18 31.13
N SER A 384 19.90 -25.95 30.67
CA SER A 384 20.22 -27.22 31.31
C SER A 384 20.53 -26.85 32.74
N LYS A 385 19.53 -26.96 33.62
CA LYS A 385 19.77 -27.14 35.04
C LYS A 385 20.64 -28.38 35.11
N THR A 386 21.94 -28.14 35.21
CA THR A 386 22.90 -29.17 35.57
C THR A 386 22.54 -29.54 37.02
N PRO A 387 22.28 -30.82 37.31
CA PRO A 387 21.87 -31.27 38.64
C PRO A 387 22.89 -30.95 39.71
#